data_AF-A0A2Z4FLW4-F1
#
_entry.id   AF-A0A2Z4FLW4-F1
#
_cell.length_a   1.000
_cell.length_b   1.000
_cell.length_c   1.000
_cell.angle_alpha   90.00
_cell.angle_beta   90.00
_cell.angle_gamma   90.00
#
_symmetry.space_group_name_H-M   'P 1'
#
loop_
_entity.id
_entity.type
_entity.pdbx_description
1 polymer ?
#
loop_
_entity_poly.entity_id
_entity_poly.type
_entity_poly.pdbx_seq_one_letter_code
_entity_poly.pdbx_strand_id
1 'polypeptide(L)'
;MTKSGLYRRIRPVFLLLLWGQLASCVEASAWACQRSSDCPGDEICRIGECVPRDTYLPAASPPDEQRSGELSELIDPTEDTDAPATPACPGSRPPARGDLIINEVLANVPGGEAGDANADGVRDAYQDEFVEIVNRSGDLLDVSGVTLRIGEYNKFYFEEACLEPLEAAVIFGGGEPAEHVDYQVYIARARLSLGNSGGSVSLLSSTGTQIDAMNYAESAAVSLTLSPEVEGSEYVAHSALSSARIFSPGTCASGAAFAAGCVPDEVSAPE
;
A
#
# COMPACT_ATOMS: atom_id res chain seq x y z
N MET A 1 29.83 -41.35 -77.59
CA MET A 1 31.27 -41.19 -77.89
C MET A 1 31.96 -40.64 -76.65
N THR A 2 32.99 -41.36 -76.18
CA THR A 2 34.17 -40.92 -75.37
C THR A 2 33.93 -40.05 -74.12
N LYS A 3 34.10 -40.54 -72.88
CA LYS A 3 35.30 -41.03 -72.15
C LYS A 3 35.75 -40.00 -71.10
N SER A 4 35.53 -40.36 -69.83
CA SER A 4 36.43 -40.28 -68.66
C SER A 4 37.33 -39.06 -68.44
N GLY A 5 37.20 -38.43 -67.26
CA GLY A 5 38.24 -37.63 -66.62
C GLY A 5 38.10 -37.67 -65.10
N LEU A 6 38.95 -38.47 -64.44
CA LEU A 6 39.07 -38.62 -62.99
C LEU A 6 39.78 -37.39 -62.40
N TYR A 7 39.30 -36.80 -61.31
CA TYR A 7 40.13 -35.93 -60.46
C TYR A 7 39.80 -36.10 -58.98
N ARG A 8 40.81 -36.54 -58.23
CA ARG A 8 40.80 -36.82 -56.78
C ARG A 8 41.25 -35.55 -56.06
N ARG A 9 40.46 -34.99 -55.14
CA ARG A 9 40.94 -33.97 -54.19
C ARG A 9 40.33 -34.12 -52.78
N ILE A 10 41.18 -34.62 -51.89
CA ILE A 10 41.54 -34.14 -50.54
C ILE A 10 40.40 -33.53 -49.69
N ARG A 11 40.08 -34.20 -48.57
CA ARG A 11 39.20 -33.74 -47.49
C ARG A 11 39.91 -32.70 -46.61
N PRO A 12 39.32 -31.53 -46.30
CA PRO A 12 39.80 -30.70 -45.20
C PRO A 12 39.21 -31.20 -43.87
N VAL A 13 40.10 -31.48 -42.93
CA VAL A 13 39.77 -31.72 -41.51
C VAL A 13 39.40 -30.37 -40.90
N PHE A 14 38.13 -30.19 -40.52
CA PHE A 14 37.69 -29.02 -39.76
C PHE A 14 37.97 -29.26 -38.27
N LEU A 15 38.91 -28.50 -37.70
CA LEU A 15 39.06 -28.35 -36.26
C LEU A 15 37.84 -27.59 -35.71
N LEU A 16 37.02 -28.27 -34.91
CA LEU A 16 35.97 -27.65 -34.11
C LEU A 16 36.61 -27.08 -32.83
N LEU A 17 36.74 -25.75 -32.79
CA LEU A 17 37.04 -25.00 -31.57
C LEU A 17 35.81 -25.06 -30.64
N LEU A 18 35.93 -25.80 -29.55
CA LEU A 18 34.96 -25.85 -28.46
C LEU A 18 35.01 -24.52 -27.70
N TRP A 19 34.04 -23.64 -27.93
CA TRP A 19 33.82 -22.47 -27.08
C TRP A 19 32.98 -22.91 -25.89
N GLY A 20 33.63 -23.09 -24.74
CA GLY A 20 32.94 -23.25 -23.46
C GLY A 20 32.27 -21.93 -23.08
N GLN A 21 30.94 -21.87 -23.15
CA GLN A 21 30.18 -20.83 -22.49
C GLN A 21 29.97 -21.22 -21.03
N LEU A 22 30.82 -20.66 -20.16
CA LEU A 22 30.53 -20.55 -18.74
C LEU A 22 29.98 -19.14 -18.50
N ALA A 23 28.71 -19.06 -18.14
CA ALA A 23 28.12 -18.12 -17.18
C ALA A 23 26.59 -18.10 -17.39
N SER A 24 25.91 -19.17 -16.99
CA SER A 24 24.52 -19.01 -16.56
C SER A 24 24.58 -18.45 -15.14
N CYS A 25 24.59 -17.12 -15.01
CA CYS A 25 23.96 -16.54 -13.84
C CYS A 25 22.48 -16.91 -14.00
N VAL A 26 22.02 -17.86 -13.20
CA VAL A 26 20.61 -17.98 -12.91
C VAL A 26 20.28 -16.69 -12.18
N GLU A 27 19.70 -15.71 -12.88
CA GLU A 27 18.89 -14.71 -12.21
C GLU A 27 17.89 -15.51 -11.37
N ALA A 28 18.00 -15.40 -10.04
CA ALA A 28 16.96 -15.91 -9.17
C ALA A 28 15.69 -15.25 -9.69
N SER A 29 14.75 -16.05 -10.18
CA SER A 29 13.47 -15.56 -10.67
C SER A 29 12.84 -14.78 -9.53
N ALA A 30 12.88 -13.46 -9.57
CA ALA A 30 12.09 -12.62 -8.68
C ALA A 30 10.64 -13.10 -8.86
N TRP A 31 10.04 -13.58 -7.78
CA TRP A 31 8.64 -13.96 -7.83
C TRP A 31 7.84 -12.68 -8.07
N ALA A 32 7.02 -12.70 -9.12
CA ALA A 32 6.07 -11.63 -9.35
C ALA A 32 5.03 -11.67 -8.24
N CYS A 33 4.67 -10.51 -7.69
CA CYS A 33 3.73 -10.38 -6.59
C CYS A 33 2.78 -9.21 -6.84
N GLN A 34 1.62 -9.24 -6.18
CA GLN A 34 0.67 -8.13 -6.14
C GLN A 34 0.53 -7.57 -4.72
N ARG A 35 0.74 -8.41 -3.70
CA ARG A 35 0.66 -8.07 -2.27
C ARG A 35 1.78 -8.76 -1.50
N SER A 36 2.12 -8.24 -0.32
CA SER A 36 3.28 -8.73 0.44
C SER A 36 3.14 -10.18 0.90
N SER A 37 1.92 -10.66 1.13
CA SER A 37 1.65 -12.09 1.41
C SER A 37 1.82 -13.04 0.22
N ASP A 38 2.01 -12.54 -1.01
CA ASP A 38 2.43 -13.40 -2.13
C ASP A 38 3.90 -13.80 -2.01
N CYS A 39 4.68 -13.08 -1.19
CA CYS A 39 6.11 -13.26 -1.08
C CYS A 39 6.49 -14.29 -0.01
N PRO A 40 7.58 -15.07 -0.24
CA PRO A 40 8.02 -16.08 0.70
C PRO A 40 8.80 -15.47 1.86
N GLY A 41 8.72 -16.10 3.02
CA GLY A 41 9.61 -15.79 4.14
C GLY A 41 9.41 -14.37 4.67
N ASP A 42 10.49 -13.58 4.67
CA ASP A 42 10.53 -12.21 5.20
C ASP A 42 10.70 -11.16 4.08
N GLU A 43 10.14 -11.46 2.91
CA GLU A 43 10.10 -10.57 1.75
C GLU A 43 8.77 -9.80 1.70
N ILE A 44 8.80 -8.64 1.05
CA ILE A 44 7.61 -7.83 0.78
C ILE A 44 7.45 -7.64 -0.73
N CYS A 45 6.22 -7.36 -1.15
CA CYS A 45 5.98 -7.04 -2.55
C CYS A 45 6.29 -5.58 -2.82
N ARG A 46 7.25 -5.32 -3.72
CA ARG A 46 7.64 -3.96 -4.09
C ARG A 46 7.95 -3.87 -5.58
N ILE A 47 7.25 -2.96 -6.25
CA ILE A 47 7.31 -2.77 -7.70
C ILE A 47 7.05 -4.11 -8.42
N GLY A 48 6.12 -4.90 -7.88
CA GLY A 48 5.73 -6.20 -8.42
C GLY A 48 6.76 -7.32 -8.22
N GLU A 49 7.82 -7.09 -7.44
CA GLU A 49 8.84 -8.09 -7.13
C GLU A 49 8.94 -8.33 -5.64
N CYS A 50 9.14 -9.59 -5.24
CA CYS A 50 9.48 -9.91 -3.86
C CYS A 50 10.91 -9.47 -3.55
N VAL A 51 11.03 -8.56 -2.57
CA VAL A 51 12.33 -8.01 -2.13
C VAL A 51 12.50 -8.22 -0.63
N PRO A 52 13.74 -8.39 -0.14
CA PRO A 52 13.99 -8.49 1.30
C PRO A 52 13.47 -7.26 2.06
N ARG A 53 12.74 -7.48 3.16
CA ARG A 53 12.12 -6.41 3.96
C ARG A 53 13.11 -5.34 4.40
N ASP A 54 14.34 -5.69 4.74
CA ASP A 54 15.38 -4.76 5.20
C ASP A 54 15.88 -3.78 4.13
N THR A 55 15.62 -4.07 2.85
CA THR A 55 15.92 -3.16 1.72
C THR A 55 14.84 -2.09 1.52
N TYR A 56 13.68 -2.27 2.16
CA TYR A 56 12.62 -1.29 2.16
C TYR A 56 12.89 -0.26 3.27
N LEU A 57 13.45 0.87 2.86
CA LEU A 57 13.67 2.03 3.72
C LEU A 57 12.53 3.01 3.52
N PRO A 58 11.45 2.98 4.33
CA PRO A 58 10.55 4.12 4.39
C PRO A 58 11.38 5.34 4.83
N ALA A 59 11.09 6.54 4.33
CA ALA A 59 11.83 7.74 4.79
C ALA A 59 11.72 7.82 6.31
N ALA A 60 12.90 7.78 6.94
CA ALA A 60 13.11 7.36 8.32
C ALA A 60 12.04 7.89 9.29
N SER A 61 11.27 6.97 9.87
CA SER A 61 10.64 7.22 11.17
C SER A 61 11.76 7.60 12.16
N PRO A 62 11.58 8.61 13.03
CA PRO A 62 12.57 8.92 14.05
C PRO A 62 12.83 7.66 14.88
N PRO A 63 14.10 7.35 15.23
CA PRO A 63 14.43 6.13 15.95
C PRO A 63 13.69 6.08 17.27
N ASP A 64 12.93 5.01 17.47
CA ASP A 64 12.26 4.73 18.74
C ASP A 64 13.33 4.32 19.77
N GLU A 65 13.58 5.18 20.76
CA GLU A 65 14.63 5.01 21.79
C GLU A 65 14.26 3.95 22.85
N GLN A 66 13.36 3.01 22.55
CA GLN A 66 12.95 1.95 23.45
C GLN A 66 13.07 0.56 22.82
N ARG A 67 14.23 0.22 22.27
CA ARG A 67 14.58 -1.17 21.94
C ARG A 67 15.85 -1.64 22.64
N SER A 68 15.83 -1.67 23.97
CA SER A 68 16.67 -2.56 24.76
C SER A 68 16.16 -2.63 26.20
N GLY A 69 15.29 -3.60 26.47
CA GLY A 69 14.84 -3.92 27.82
C GLY A 69 14.38 -5.37 27.84
N GLU A 70 15.23 -6.21 28.41
CA GLU A 70 15.11 -7.66 28.60
C GLU A 70 13.69 -8.18 28.89
N LEU A 71 13.26 -9.18 28.13
CA LEU A 71 12.20 -10.11 28.55
C LEU A 71 12.85 -11.45 28.86
N SER A 72 13.45 -11.53 30.04
CA SER A 72 13.83 -12.81 30.64
C SER A 72 13.74 -12.71 32.15
N GLU A 73 12.53 -12.64 32.71
CA GLU A 73 12.33 -13.02 34.12
C GLU A 73 10.96 -13.68 34.36
N LEU A 74 11.04 -14.98 34.70
CA LEU A 74 10.24 -15.71 35.69
C LEU A 74 8.74 -15.97 35.40
N ILE A 75 8.45 -17.07 34.70
CA ILE A 75 7.13 -17.72 34.72
C ILE A 75 7.06 -18.66 35.94
N ASP A 76 6.20 -18.31 36.89
CA ASP A 76 5.77 -19.12 38.04
C ASP A 76 4.65 -20.09 37.59
N PRO A 77 4.78 -21.42 37.76
CA PRO A 77 3.79 -22.36 37.22
C PRO A 77 2.71 -22.66 38.27
N THR A 78 1.87 -21.67 38.59
CA THR A 78 0.58 -21.96 39.22
C THR A 78 -0.52 -21.08 38.65
N GLU A 79 -1.37 -21.74 37.86
CA GLU A 79 -2.81 -21.45 37.71
C GLU A 79 -3.18 -20.02 37.29
N ASP A 80 -3.23 -19.77 35.99
CA ASP A 80 -4.07 -18.73 35.41
C ASP A 80 -4.77 -19.26 34.15
N THR A 81 -6.10 -19.19 34.13
CA THR A 81 -6.93 -19.60 33.00
C THR A 81 -7.08 -18.52 31.93
N ASP A 82 -6.42 -17.38 32.07
CA ASP A 82 -6.31 -16.38 31.01
C ASP A 82 -5.10 -16.67 30.12
N ALA A 83 -5.23 -17.68 29.24
CA ALA A 83 -4.39 -17.73 28.07
C ALA A 83 -4.57 -16.39 27.32
N PRO A 84 -3.50 -15.61 27.05
CA PRO A 84 -3.65 -14.40 26.27
C PRO A 84 -4.33 -14.76 24.95
N ALA A 85 -5.39 -14.02 24.61
CA ALA A 85 -6.05 -14.15 23.33
C ALA A 85 -4.98 -14.23 22.24
N THR A 86 -5.12 -15.19 21.32
CA THR A 86 -4.19 -15.29 20.19
C THR A 86 -4.18 -13.93 19.51
N PRO A 87 -3.03 -13.28 19.33
CA PRO A 87 -2.99 -11.94 18.73
C PRO A 87 -3.67 -12.00 17.37
N ALA A 88 -4.56 -11.03 17.10
CA ALA A 88 -5.34 -10.94 15.86
C ALA A 88 -4.44 -11.02 14.61
N CYS A 89 -3.18 -10.59 14.76
CA CYS A 89 -2.16 -10.59 13.73
C CYS A 89 -0.87 -11.24 14.27
N PRO A 90 -0.64 -12.55 14.07
CA PRO A 90 0.62 -13.17 14.48
C PRO A 90 1.83 -12.56 13.76
N GLY A 91 2.86 -12.16 14.51
CA GLY A 91 4.09 -11.59 13.95
C GLY A 91 4.00 -10.11 13.56
N SER A 92 2.90 -9.45 13.91
CA SER A 92 2.75 -8.00 13.72
C SER A 92 3.33 -7.19 14.88
N ARG A 93 3.33 -5.87 14.71
CA ARG A 93 3.55 -4.88 15.78
C ARG A 93 2.52 -3.74 15.68
N PRO A 94 2.27 -2.98 16.76
CA PRO A 94 1.44 -1.78 16.65
C PRO A 94 2.11 -0.71 15.78
N PRO A 95 1.33 0.17 15.12
CA PRO A 95 1.87 1.30 14.36
C PRO A 95 2.46 2.37 15.29
N ALA A 96 3.63 2.85 14.92
CA ALA A 96 4.28 4.05 15.43
C ALA A 96 4.03 5.24 14.48
N ARG A 97 4.50 6.43 14.88
CA ARG A 97 4.40 7.64 14.06
C ARG A 97 5.05 7.44 12.69
N GLY A 98 4.29 7.71 11.63
CA GLY A 98 4.75 7.60 10.25
C GLY A 98 4.69 6.21 9.63
N ASP A 99 4.26 5.18 10.37
CA ASP A 99 4.07 3.83 9.82
C ASP A 99 2.80 3.72 8.97
N LEU A 100 1.71 4.37 9.41
CA LEU A 100 0.50 4.55 8.62
C LEU A 100 0.48 5.97 8.10
N ILE A 101 0.22 6.13 6.81
CA ILE A 101 0.05 7.44 6.18
C ILE A 101 -1.38 7.59 5.70
N ILE A 102 -1.94 8.79 5.83
CA ILE A 102 -3.15 9.18 5.12
C ILE A 102 -2.72 9.44 3.67
N ASN A 103 -3.16 8.60 2.72
CA ASN A 103 -2.72 8.73 1.33
C ASN A 103 -3.68 9.59 0.51
N GLU A 104 -4.98 9.39 0.69
CA GLU A 104 -6.01 10.05 -0.11
C GLU A 104 -7.24 10.39 0.73
N VAL A 105 -7.82 11.58 0.51
CA VAL A 105 -9.04 12.03 1.18
C VAL A 105 -10.00 12.65 0.17
N LEU A 106 -11.20 12.11 0.06
CA LEU A 106 -12.30 12.74 -0.70
C LEU A 106 -13.27 13.43 0.25
N ALA A 107 -13.09 14.75 0.42
CA ALA A 107 -13.97 15.57 1.25
C ALA A 107 -15.19 16.08 0.47
N ASN A 108 -14.98 16.61 -0.74
CA ASN A 108 -16.04 17.16 -1.56
C ASN A 108 -16.41 16.17 -2.67
N VAL A 109 -17.44 15.36 -2.40
CA VAL A 109 -17.91 14.31 -3.32
C VAL A 109 -18.42 14.93 -4.65
N PRO A 110 -17.88 14.51 -5.81
CA PRO A 110 -18.30 14.99 -7.12
C PRO A 110 -19.80 14.82 -7.39
N GLY A 111 -20.33 15.60 -8.32
CA GLY A 111 -21.73 15.47 -8.75
C GLY A 111 -21.94 14.36 -9.78
N GLY A 112 -23.16 13.80 -9.81
CA GLY A 112 -23.53 12.76 -10.77
C GLY A 112 -22.87 11.40 -10.48
N GLU A 113 -22.91 10.50 -11.46
CA GLU A 113 -22.36 9.13 -11.34
C GLU A 113 -20.86 9.12 -11.02
N ALA A 114 -20.12 10.16 -11.40
CA ALA A 114 -18.70 10.28 -11.10
C ALA A 114 -18.39 10.48 -9.61
N GLY A 115 -19.39 10.71 -8.76
CA GLY A 115 -19.22 10.85 -7.32
C GLY A 115 -19.56 9.59 -6.52
N ASP A 116 -19.95 8.49 -7.15
CA ASP A 116 -20.11 7.18 -6.51
C ASP A 116 -18.72 6.57 -6.28
N ALA A 117 -18.03 7.05 -5.25
CA ALA A 117 -16.65 6.68 -4.95
C ALA A 117 -16.57 5.31 -4.26
N ASN A 118 -17.63 4.91 -3.56
CA ASN A 118 -17.70 3.60 -2.90
C ASN A 118 -18.21 2.50 -3.87
N ALA A 119 -18.66 2.88 -5.07
CA ALA A 119 -19.12 2.02 -6.16
C ALA A 119 -20.31 1.12 -5.76
N ASP A 120 -21.17 1.60 -4.86
CA ASP A 120 -22.39 0.89 -4.45
C ASP A 120 -23.58 1.13 -5.41
N GLY A 121 -23.36 1.92 -6.46
CA GLY A 121 -24.34 2.26 -7.49
C GLY A 121 -25.19 3.47 -7.15
N VAL A 122 -24.95 4.14 -6.02
CA VAL A 122 -25.68 5.34 -5.59
C VAL A 122 -24.73 6.40 -5.07
N ARG A 123 -24.58 7.47 -5.84
CA ARG A 123 -23.88 8.66 -5.35
C ARG A 123 -24.62 9.36 -4.20
N ASP A 124 -23.97 9.49 -3.04
CA ASP A 124 -24.38 10.21 -1.84
C ASP A 124 -23.26 11.11 -1.30
N ALA A 125 -23.59 12.35 -0.92
CA ALA A 125 -22.58 13.36 -0.59
C ALA A 125 -21.81 13.06 0.71
N TYR A 126 -22.30 12.11 1.52
CA TYR A 126 -21.71 11.74 2.80
C TYR A 126 -21.22 10.30 2.80
N GLN A 127 -21.86 9.39 2.06
CA GLN A 127 -21.45 7.98 2.02
C GLN A 127 -20.20 7.78 1.17
N ASP A 128 -20.06 8.56 0.10
CA ASP A 128 -18.90 8.54 -0.80
C ASP A 128 -17.70 9.37 -0.32
N GLU A 129 -17.83 10.07 0.81
CA GLU A 129 -16.65 10.61 1.49
C GLU A 129 -15.73 9.44 1.88
N PHE A 130 -14.42 9.59 1.74
CA PHE A 130 -13.50 8.57 2.23
C PHE A 130 -12.17 9.13 2.74
N VAL A 131 -11.52 8.32 3.57
CA VAL A 131 -10.11 8.45 3.96
C VAL A 131 -9.41 7.14 3.65
N GLU A 132 -8.35 7.21 2.86
CA GLU A 132 -7.46 6.10 2.56
C GLU A 132 -6.21 6.17 3.42
N ILE A 133 -5.85 5.03 4.01
CA ILE A 133 -4.66 4.85 4.84
C ILE A 133 -3.81 3.76 4.20
N VAL A 134 -2.50 3.97 4.12
CA VAL A 134 -1.56 2.94 3.64
C VAL A 134 -0.55 2.60 4.72
N ASN A 135 -0.26 1.31 4.90
CA ASN A 135 0.90 0.88 5.67
C ASN A 135 2.17 1.15 4.87
N ARG A 136 2.85 2.23 5.23
CA ARG A 136 4.12 2.64 4.65
C ARG A 136 5.30 1.89 5.27
N SER A 137 5.13 1.21 6.40
CA SER A 137 6.22 0.47 7.04
C SER A 137 6.54 -0.83 6.28
N GLY A 138 7.72 -1.40 6.56
CA GLY A 138 8.09 -2.73 6.04
C GLY A 138 7.48 -3.88 6.85
N ASP A 139 6.78 -3.60 7.94
CA ASP A 139 6.28 -4.61 8.88
C ASP A 139 4.78 -4.85 8.70
N LEU A 140 4.33 -6.04 9.08
CA LEU A 140 2.90 -6.29 9.30
C LEU A 140 2.46 -5.48 10.52
N LEU A 141 1.46 -4.61 10.35
CA LEU A 141 0.94 -3.79 11.43
C LEU A 141 -0.35 -4.38 11.99
N ASP A 142 -0.43 -4.52 13.31
CA ASP A 142 -1.70 -4.69 14.01
C ASP A 142 -2.30 -3.31 14.26
N VAL A 143 -3.35 -2.99 13.50
CA VAL A 143 -4.00 -1.69 13.55
C VAL A 143 -5.21 -1.70 14.48
N SER A 144 -5.44 -2.78 15.23
CA SER A 144 -6.54 -2.89 16.20
C SER A 144 -6.55 -1.71 17.19
N GLY A 145 -7.69 -1.06 17.31
CA GLY A 145 -7.88 0.14 18.13
C GLY A 145 -7.33 1.45 17.55
N VAL A 146 -6.63 1.44 16.40
CA VAL A 146 -6.28 2.67 15.69
C VAL A 146 -7.57 3.41 15.33
N THR A 147 -7.61 4.71 15.61
CA THR A 147 -8.79 5.55 15.48
C THR A 147 -8.58 6.61 14.40
N LEU A 148 -9.58 6.75 13.52
CA LEU A 148 -9.71 7.85 12.57
C LEU A 148 -10.56 8.96 13.20
N ARG A 149 -9.99 10.16 13.28
CA ARG A 149 -10.64 11.35 13.84
C ARG A 149 -10.70 12.47 12.81
N ILE A 150 -11.87 13.08 12.68
CA ILE A 150 -12.13 14.26 11.84
C ILE A 150 -12.41 15.45 12.77
N GLY A 151 -11.56 16.48 12.75
CA GLY A 151 -11.58 17.53 13.77
C GLY A 151 -11.30 16.95 15.16
N GLU A 152 -12.25 17.10 16.07
CA GLU A 152 -12.18 16.54 17.43
C GLU A 152 -12.98 15.23 17.60
N TYR A 153 -13.64 14.75 16.53
CA TYR A 153 -14.61 13.65 16.62
C TYR A 153 -14.05 12.34 16.08
N ASN A 154 -14.03 11.30 16.91
CA ASN A 154 -13.71 9.94 16.47
C ASN A 154 -14.83 9.43 15.55
N LYS A 155 -14.49 9.04 14.32
CA LYS A 155 -15.45 8.58 13.31
C LYS A 155 -15.38 7.08 13.08
N PHE A 156 -14.20 6.50 13.26
CA PHE A 156 -13.94 5.09 13.04
C PHE A 156 -12.79 4.60 13.94
N TYR A 157 -12.80 3.31 14.24
CA TYR A 157 -11.66 2.59 14.82
C TYR A 157 -11.62 1.16 14.28
N PHE A 158 -10.43 0.59 14.11
CA PHE A 158 -10.33 -0.83 13.74
C PHE A 158 -10.66 -1.70 14.97
N GLU A 159 -11.49 -2.72 14.81
CA GLU A 159 -11.76 -3.68 15.91
C GLU A 159 -10.59 -4.65 16.03
N GLU A 160 -10.46 -5.53 15.04
CA GLU A 160 -9.35 -6.44 14.85
C GLU A 160 -8.96 -6.39 13.37
N ALA A 161 -7.77 -5.89 13.06
CA ALA A 161 -7.30 -5.78 11.69
C ALA A 161 -5.78 -5.72 11.61
N CYS A 162 -5.26 -6.28 10.52
CA CYS A 162 -3.84 -6.24 10.17
C CYS A 162 -3.68 -5.47 8.85
N LEU A 163 -2.60 -4.73 8.68
CA LEU A 163 -2.23 -4.20 7.37
C LEU A 163 -0.83 -4.67 6.98
N GLU A 164 -0.73 -5.35 5.85
CA GLU A 164 0.54 -5.75 5.23
C GLU A 164 1.31 -4.52 4.73
N PRO A 165 2.63 -4.61 4.54
CA PRO A 165 3.40 -3.56 3.88
C PRO A 165 2.80 -3.22 2.51
N LEU A 166 2.56 -1.93 2.28
CA LEU A 166 1.91 -1.36 1.09
C LEU A 166 0.47 -1.83 0.85
N GLU A 167 -0.22 -2.35 1.87
CA GLU A 167 -1.67 -2.55 1.83
C GLU A 167 -2.41 -1.29 2.27
N ALA A 168 -3.52 -1.01 1.59
CA ALA A 168 -4.40 0.10 1.91
C ALA A 168 -5.63 -0.34 2.72
N ALA A 169 -6.12 0.56 3.57
CA ALA A 169 -7.45 0.52 4.16
C ALA A 169 -8.22 1.78 3.74
N VAL A 170 -9.39 1.59 3.12
CA VAL A 170 -10.28 2.67 2.73
C VAL A 170 -11.47 2.71 3.67
N ILE A 171 -11.66 3.84 4.34
CA ILE A 171 -12.78 4.08 5.25
C ILE A 171 -13.76 5.01 4.54
N PHE A 172 -14.89 4.48 4.08
CA PHE A 172 -15.99 5.25 3.50
C PHE A 172 -16.93 5.80 4.56
N GLY A 173 -17.62 6.90 4.25
CA GLY A 173 -18.58 7.54 5.15
C GLY A 173 -19.90 6.79 5.32
N GLY A 174 -20.16 5.78 4.49
CA GLY A 174 -21.37 4.96 4.52
C GLY A 174 -21.51 4.09 3.26
N GLY A 175 -22.74 3.66 2.98
CA GLY A 175 -23.08 2.90 1.79
C GLY A 175 -22.78 1.40 1.90
N GLU A 176 -22.81 0.72 0.76
CA GLU A 176 -22.59 -0.73 0.63
C GLU A 176 -21.45 -1.06 -0.36
N PRO A 177 -20.23 -0.54 -0.17
CA PRO A 177 -19.10 -0.89 -1.03
C PRO A 177 -18.82 -2.40 -0.97
N ALA A 178 -18.45 -2.95 -2.12
CA ALA A 178 -18.06 -4.34 -2.21
C ALA A 178 -16.70 -4.59 -1.53
N GLU A 179 -16.51 -5.80 -1.02
CA GLU A 179 -15.21 -6.26 -0.56
C GLU A 179 -14.19 -6.29 -1.72
N HIS A 180 -12.92 -6.03 -1.41
CA HIS A 180 -11.82 -6.07 -2.35
C HIS A 180 -10.72 -7.03 -1.88
N VAL A 181 -9.99 -7.59 -2.84
CA VAL A 181 -8.88 -8.54 -2.58
C VAL A 181 -7.54 -7.86 -2.36
N ASP A 182 -7.38 -6.65 -2.91
CA ASP A 182 -6.11 -5.90 -2.95
C ASP A 182 -5.98 -4.87 -1.82
N TYR A 183 -7.10 -4.46 -1.22
CA TYR A 183 -7.18 -3.51 -0.13
C TYR A 183 -8.39 -3.79 0.75
N GLN A 184 -8.36 -3.26 1.97
CA GLN A 184 -9.43 -3.46 2.94
C GLN A 184 -10.44 -2.31 2.87
N VAL A 185 -11.72 -2.66 2.97
CA VAL A 185 -12.84 -1.73 2.90
C VAL A 185 -13.54 -1.66 4.24
N TYR A 186 -13.79 -0.44 4.71
CA TYR A 186 -14.44 -0.18 5.98
C TYR A 186 -15.49 0.92 5.84
N ILE A 187 -16.49 0.86 6.73
CA ILE A 187 -17.50 1.89 6.88
C ILE A 187 -17.31 2.61 8.21
N ALA A 188 -17.31 3.93 8.16
CA ALA A 188 -17.24 4.75 9.37
C ALA A 188 -18.48 4.50 10.25
N ARG A 189 -18.28 4.40 11.57
CA ARG A 189 -19.37 4.19 12.54
C ARG A 189 -20.28 5.41 12.66
N ALA A 190 -19.75 6.57 12.32
CA ALA A 190 -20.49 7.79 12.10
C ALA A 190 -20.00 8.42 10.79
N ARG A 191 -20.88 9.16 10.10
CA ARG A 191 -20.50 9.92 8.89
C ARG A 191 -19.18 10.64 9.11
N LEU A 192 -18.27 10.54 8.14
CA LEU A 192 -16.99 11.24 8.20
C LEU A 192 -17.22 12.75 8.35
N SER A 193 -18.15 13.31 7.57
CA SER A 193 -18.52 14.73 7.59
C SER A 193 -17.29 15.61 7.37
N LEU A 194 -16.55 15.29 6.31
CA LEU A 194 -15.40 16.06 5.88
C LEU A 194 -15.88 17.44 5.40
N GLY A 195 -15.10 18.48 5.68
CA GLY A 195 -15.49 19.85 5.39
C GLY A 195 -15.02 20.27 4.01
N ASN A 196 -15.94 20.62 3.10
CA ASN A 196 -15.57 21.15 1.78
C ASN A 196 -14.72 22.43 1.86
N SER A 197 -14.87 23.22 2.94
CA SER A 197 -14.09 24.44 3.19
C SER A 197 -12.81 24.21 4.00
N GLY A 198 -12.42 22.94 4.19
CA GLY A 198 -11.26 22.54 4.97
C GLY A 198 -11.60 21.79 6.25
N GLY A 199 -10.58 21.14 6.79
CA GLY A 199 -10.71 20.30 7.97
C GLY A 199 -9.38 19.67 8.38
N SER A 200 -9.45 18.84 9.41
CA SER A 200 -8.33 18.05 9.88
C SER A 200 -8.71 16.57 9.95
N VAL A 201 -7.77 15.72 9.55
CA VAL A 201 -7.87 14.26 9.60
C VAL A 201 -6.67 13.77 10.41
N SER A 202 -6.90 12.91 11.39
CA SER A 202 -5.82 12.36 12.21
C SER A 202 -6.03 10.89 12.50
N LEU A 203 -4.94 10.12 12.46
CA LEU A 203 -4.85 8.75 12.92
C LEU A 203 -4.22 8.72 14.31
N LEU A 204 -4.89 8.08 15.25
CA LEU A 204 -4.40 7.90 16.61
C LEU A 204 -4.22 6.41 16.88
N SER A 205 -3.15 6.04 17.56
CA SER A 205 -2.95 4.68 18.08
C SER A 205 -4.04 4.31 19.08
N SER A 206 -4.11 3.04 19.44
CA SER A 206 -4.99 2.53 20.51
C SER A 206 -4.77 3.19 21.88
N THR A 207 -3.60 3.81 22.09
CA THR A 207 -3.26 4.58 23.30
C THR A 207 -3.49 6.09 23.15
N GLY A 208 -3.99 6.55 22.00
CA GLY A 208 -4.27 7.96 21.71
C GLY A 208 -3.08 8.76 21.19
N THR A 209 -1.95 8.12 20.89
CA THR A 209 -0.78 8.79 20.30
C THR A 209 -1.00 9.04 18.83
N GLN A 210 -0.72 10.26 18.34
CA GLN A 210 -0.88 10.56 16.91
C GLN A 210 0.14 9.80 16.06
N ILE A 211 -0.37 8.98 15.14
CA ILE A 211 0.39 8.23 14.13
C ILE A 211 0.67 9.13 12.93
N ASP A 212 -0.39 9.72 12.38
CA ASP A 212 -0.34 10.66 11.25
C ASP A 212 -1.49 11.67 11.33
N ALA A 213 -1.33 12.82 10.66
CA ALA A 213 -2.39 13.80 10.50
C ALA A 213 -2.16 14.71 9.30
N MET A 214 -3.25 15.15 8.69
CA MET A 214 -3.27 16.21 7.69
C MET A 214 -4.25 17.31 8.06
N ASN A 215 -3.95 18.52 7.61
CA ASN A 215 -4.91 19.62 7.54
C ASN A 215 -5.05 20.01 6.09
N TYR A 216 -6.27 20.34 5.68
CA TYR A 216 -6.55 20.82 4.34
C TYR A 216 -7.45 22.04 4.38
N ALA A 217 -7.30 22.89 3.37
CA ALA A 217 -8.16 24.03 3.13
C ALA A 217 -9.33 23.62 2.22
N GLU A 218 -9.83 24.51 1.39
CA GLU A 218 -10.91 24.21 0.45
C GLU A 218 -10.60 22.97 -0.41
N SER A 219 -11.53 22.02 -0.46
CA SER A 219 -11.48 20.82 -1.29
C SER A 219 -12.39 21.03 -2.50
N ALA A 220 -11.79 21.00 -3.70
CA ALA A 220 -12.53 20.91 -4.95
C ALA A 220 -13.22 19.53 -5.07
N ALA A 221 -14.10 19.35 -6.07
CA ALA A 221 -14.78 18.09 -6.35
C ALA A 221 -13.83 17.02 -6.97
N VAL A 222 -12.76 16.71 -6.24
CA VAL A 222 -11.64 15.82 -6.54
C VAL A 222 -10.97 15.52 -5.19
N SER A 223 -10.44 14.31 -5.00
CA SER A 223 -9.75 13.98 -3.76
C SER A 223 -8.40 14.72 -3.64
N LEU A 224 -7.95 14.84 -2.40
CA LEU A 224 -6.61 15.29 -2.05
C LEU A 224 -5.74 14.05 -1.86
N THR A 225 -4.63 13.97 -2.60
CA THR A 225 -3.74 12.81 -2.61
C THR A 225 -2.33 13.24 -2.22
N LEU A 226 -1.68 12.46 -1.37
CA LEU A 226 -0.29 12.65 -0.98
C LEU A 226 0.61 12.56 -2.23
N SER A 227 1.56 13.49 -2.37
CA SER A 227 2.45 13.54 -3.53
C SER A 227 3.93 13.68 -3.12
N PRO A 228 4.82 12.79 -3.60
CA PRO A 228 4.51 11.48 -4.21
C PRO A 228 3.63 10.61 -3.30
N GLU A 229 2.82 9.73 -3.87
CA GLU A 229 1.96 8.83 -3.08
C GLU A 229 2.81 7.95 -2.14
N VAL A 230 2.27 7.63 -0.97
CA VAL A 230 2.93 6.91 0.15
C VAL A 230 4.13 7.64 0.78
N GLU A 231 4.98 8.30 0.01
CA GLU A 231 6.28 8.83 0.45
C GLU A 231 6.33 10.35 0.64
N GLY A 232 5.33 11.06 0.12
CA GLY A 232 5.30 12.51 0.05
C GLY A 232 5.03 13.20 1.39
N SER A 233 4.97 14.53 1.31
CA SER A 233 4.65 15.39 2.46
C SER A 233 3.64 16.49 2.12
N GLU A 234 3.22 16.57 0.86
CA GLU A 234 2.27 17.57 0.37
C GLU A 234 1.08 16.86 -0.27
N TYR A 235 -0.11 17.43 -0.09
CA TYR A 235 -1.33 16.95 -0.75
C TYR A 235 -1.62 17.81 -1.96
N VAL A 236 -1.90 17.16 -3.08
CA VAL A 236 -2.33 17.79 -4.34
C VAL A 236 -3.72 17.27 -4.71
N ALA A 237 -4.40 17.95 -5.64
CA ALA A 237 -5.61 17.39 -6.22
C ALA A 237 -5.26 16.11 -7.00
N HIS A 238 -6.05 15.05 -6.87
CA HIS A 238 -5.84 13.77 -7.56
C HIS A 238 -5.69 13.92 -9.07
N SER A 239 -6.42 14.87 -9.67
CA SER A 239 -6.34 15.20 -11.09
C SER A 239 -4.97 15.75 -11.54
N ALA A 240 -4.10 16.15 -10.61
CA ALA A 240 -2.71 16.50 -10.88
C ALA A 240 -1.79 15.27 -10.99
N LEU A 241 -2.23 14.10 -10.51
CA LEU A 241 -1.52 12.82 -10.55
C LEU A 241 -2.11 11.85 -11.60
N SER A 242 -3.39 12.01 -11.95
CA SER A 242 -4.03 11.27 -13.03
C SER A 242 -5.00 12.14 -13.82
N SER A 243 -4.91 12.14 -15.14
CA SER A 243 -5.92 12.80 -15.99
C SER A 243 -7.19 11.97 -16.18
N ALA A 244 -7.17 10.69 -15.81
CA ALA A 244 -8.26 9.75 -16.05
C ALA A 244 -9.21 9.60 -14.86
N ARG A 245 -8.76 10.00 -13.66
CA ARG A 245 -9.48 9.80 -12.40
C ARG A 245 -9.48 11.09 -11.58
N ILE A 246 -10.47 11.21 -10.71
CA ILE A 246 -10.60 12.31 -9.74
C ILE A 246 -10.54 11.82 -8.29
N PHE A 247 -10.40 10.51 -8.12
CA PHE A 247 -10.07 9.78 -6.90
C PHE A 247 -9.68 8.34 -7.27
N SER A 248 -9.00 7.61 -6.38
CA SER A 248 -8.61 6.21 -6.63
C SER A 248 -8.60 5.34 -5.36
N PRO A 249 -9.72 5.22 -4.63
CA PRO A 249 -9.75 4.49 -3.36
C PRO A 249 -9.20 3.07 -3.51
N GLY A 250 -8.23 2.73 -2.68
CA GLY A 250 -7.55 1.44 -2.60
C GLY A 250 -6.35 1.29 -3.54
N THR A 251 -6.02 2.31 -4.33
CA THR A 251 -5.00 2.22 -5.39
C THR A 251 -4.21 3.53 -5.54
N CYS A 252 -3.03 3.46 -6.16
CA CYS A 252 -2.34 4.66 -6.63
C CYS A 252 -3.22 5.46 -7.59
N ALA A 253 -2.90 6.72 -7.85
CA ALA A 253 -3.64 7.58 -8.79
C ALA A 253 -3.74 6.99 -10.21
N SER A 254 -2.74 6.22 -10.64
CA SER A 254 -2.72 5.48 -11.91
C SER A 254 -3.68 4.26 -11.93
N GLY A 255 -4.22 3.86 -10.79
CA GLY A 255 -5.04 2.67 -10.56
C GLY A 255 -4.24 1.40 -10.30
N ALA A 256 -2.91 1.51 -10.17
CA ALA A 256 -2.06 0.38 -9.78
C ALA A 256 -2.17 0.11 -8.27
N ALA A 257 -1.92 -1.13 -7.85
CA ALA A 257 -1.73 -1.45 -6.43
C ALA A 257 -0.51 -0.70 -5.88
N PHE A 258 -0.56 -0.26 -4.61
CA PHE A 258 0.57 0.42 -3.96
C PHE A 258 1.86 -0.41 -3.98
N ALA A 259 1.75 -1.73 -3.81
CA ALA A 259 2.87 -2.66 -3.91
C ALA A 259 3.52 -2.71 -5.31
N ALA A 260 2.81 -2.31 -6.38
CA ALA A 260 3.38 -2.17 -7.72
C ALA A 260 4.14 -0.86 -7.93
N GLY A 261 4.10 0.07 -6.96
CA GLY A 261 4.73 1.37 -7.01
C GLY A 261 3.86 2.43 -7.69
N CYS A 262 3.72 3.58 -7.02
CA CYS A 262 2.93 4.68 -7.55
C CYS A 262 3.75 5.56 -8.48
N VAL A 263 3.41 5.51 -9.76
CA VAL A 263 3.89 6.44 -10.79
C VAL A 263 2.69 7.25 -11.26
N PRO A 264 2.71 8.59 -11.19
CA PRO A 264 1.65 9.43 -11.74
C PRO A 264 1.44 9.15 -13.23
N ASP A 265 0.20 9.26 -13.71
CA ASP A 265 -0.05 9.25 -15.14
C ASP A 265 0.59 10.51 -15.76
N GLU A 266 1.06 10.41 -17.00
CA GLU A 266 1.54 11.57 -17.76
C GLU A 266 0.38 12.58 -17.96
N VAL A 267 0.29 13.59 -17.08
CA VAL A 267 -0.63 14.72 -17.27
C VAL A 267 -0.04 15.57 -18.37
N SER A 268 -0.55 15.43 -19.60
CA SER A 268 -0.15 16.28 -20.72
C SER A 268 -0.29 17.74 -20.32
N ALA A 269 0.83 18.49 -20.31
CA ALA A 269 0.82 19.91 -20.04
C ALA A 269 -0.18 20.61 -20.99
N PRO A 270 -0.95 21.61 -20.53
CA PRO A 270 -1.83 22.34 -21.43
C PRO A 270 -0.98 23.03 -22.53
N GLU A 271 -1.35 22.80 -23.79
CA GLU A 271 -0.81 23.52 -24.94
C GLU A 271 -1.08 25.04 -24.87
#